data_AF-A0AAW3QZA2-F1
#
_entry.id   AF-A0AAW3QZA2-F1
#
_cell.length_a   1.000
_cell.length_b   1.000
_cell.length_c   1.000
_cell.angle_alpha   90.00
_cell.angle_beta   90.00
_cell.angle_gamma   90.00
#
_symmetry.space_group_name_H-M   'P 1'
#
loop_
_entity.id
_entity.type
_entity.pdbx_description
1 polymer ?
#
loop_
_entity_poly.entity_id
_entity_poly.type
_entity_poly.pdbx_seq_one_letter_code
_entity_poly.pdbx_strand_id
1 'polypeptide(L)'
;MRLSPQAAKQLVTLRQRRAAEARQLLSAATSQADQRLTRLNHASQTLSDHQTHQLRVQTEIAVRAQNAPVSAVLLRRDHEHIEELARHEKRLKDGIAQAERDVEKARQLAAATRRLLMQYEQREKQARDLLERVLTEQRTAQEQREEQDIAEIAMMRQSNARLTRLRQRGTTSRFSVP
;
A
#
# COMPACT_ATOMS: atom_id res chain seq x y z
N MET A 1 10.49 27.09 13.02
CA MET A 1 11.15 25.90 13.57
C MET A 1 11.95 25.23 12.47
N ARG A 2 13.28 25.06 12.61
CA ARG A 2 14.08 24.26 11.66
C ARG A 2 14.13 22.81 12.15
N LEU A 3 13.80 21.86 11.29
CA LEU A 3 13.86 20.43 11.61
C LEU A 3 15.32 19.97 11.63
N SER A 4 15.71 19.21 12.66
CA SER A 4 17.06 18.63 12.72
C SER A 4 17.20 17.46 11.73
N PRO A 5 18.40 17.19 11.20
CA PRO A 5 18.66 16.02 10.34
C PRO A 5 18.26 14.70 11.01
N GLN A 6 18.45 14.61 12.32
CA GLN A 6 18.07 13.43 13.11
C GLN A 6 16.54 13.23 13.14
N ALA A 7 15.78 14.29 13.36
CA ALA A 7 14.32 14.22 13.33
C ALA A 7 13.79 13.90 11.93
N ALA A 8 14.41 14.44 10.88
CA ALA A 8 14.07 14.09 9.49
C ALA A 8 14.35 12.61 9.17
N LYS A 9 15.49 12.06 9.63
CA LYS A 9 15.79 10.62 9.51
C LYS A 9 14.76 9.75 10.23
N GLN A 10 14.40 10.09 11.46
CA GLN A 10 13.39 9.36 12.23
C GLN A 10 12.02 9.39 11.54
N LEU A 11 11.63 10.53 10.95
CA LEU A 11 10.40 10.64 10.17
C LEU A 11 10.42 9.71 8.95
N VAL A 12 11.53 9.65 8.21
CA VAL A 12 11.68 8.72 7.07
C VAL A 12 11.50 7.28 7.52
N THR A 13 12.19 6.86 8.59
CA THR A 13 12.07 5.49 9.12
C THR A 13 10.63 5.15 9.53
N LEU A 14 9.94 6.08 10.20
CA LEU A 14 8.54 5.90 10.58
C LEU A 14 7.63 5.74 9.35
N ARG A 15 7.81 6.59 8.33
CA ARG A 15 6.98 6.54 7.11
C ARG A 15 7.26 5.27 6.29
N GLN A 16 8.51 4.84 6.18
CA GLN A 16 8.90 3.58 5.55
C GLN A 16 8.23 2.38 6.22
N ARG A 17 8.24 2.34 7.56
CA ARG A 17 7.57 1.28 8.31
C ARG A 17 6.07 1.27 8.05
N ARG A 18 5.40 2.42 8.06
CA ARG A 18 3.96 2.52 7.75
C ARG A 18 3.63 2.10 6.32
N ALA A 19 4.47 2.45 5.34
CA ALA A 19 4.30 1.98 3.97
C ALA A 19 4.48 0.46 3.86
N ALA A 20 5.46 -0.11 4.56
CA ALA A 20 5.67 -1.56 4.61
C ALA A 20 4.48 -2.30 5.24
N GLU A 21 3.95 -1.81 6.37
CA GLU A 21 2.72 -2.31 7.00
C GLU A 21 1.53 -2.25 6.02
N ALA A 22 1.38 -1.15 5.28
CA ALA A 22 0.31 -1.01 4.29
C ALA A 22 0.46 -1.98 3.10
N ARG A 23 1.67 -2.31 2.67
CA ARG A 23 1.91 -3.34 1.64
C ARG A 23 1.49 -4.73 2.12
N GLN A 24 1.80 -5.07 3.37
CA GLN A 24 1.37 -6.34 3.97
C GLN A 24 -0.16 -6.41 4.06
N LEU A 25 -0.81 -5.33 4.51
CA LEU A 25 -2.28 -5.25 4.55
C LEU A 25 -2.90 -5.39 3.16
N LEU A 26 -2.31 -4.77 2.14
CA LEU A 26 -2.79 -4.91 0.77
C LEU A 26 -2.69 -6.36 0.30
N SER A 27 -1.54 -7.01 0.53
CA SER A 27 -1.33 -8.42 0.17
C SER A 27 -2.34 -9.35 0.85
N ALA A 28 -2.62 -9.13 2.14
CA ALA A 28 -3.63 -9.89 2.87
C ALA A 28 -5.04 -9.65 2.30
N ALA A 29 -5.41 -8.39 2.02
CA ALA A 29 -6.71 -8.04 1.46
C ALA A 29 -6.92 -8.62 0.06
N THR A 30 -5.89 -8.61 -0.80
CA THR A 30 -5.97 -9.24 -2.13
C THR A 30 -6.09 -10.75 -2.03
N SER A 31 -5.30 -11.40 -1.16
CA SER A 31 -5.40 -12.84 -0.94
C SER A 31 -6.80 -13.24 -0.45
N GLN A 32 -7.40 -12.45 0.45
CA GLN A 32 -8.76 -12.67 0.90
C GLN A 32 -9.77 -12.51 -0.25
N ALA A 33 -9.62 -11.51 -1.12
CA ALA A 33 -10.49 -11.34 -2.28
C ALA A 33 -10.40 -12.53 -3.25
N ASP A 34 -9.20 -13.03 -3.50
CA ASP A 34 -8.97 -14.20 -4.36
C ASP A 34 -9.61 -15.46 -3.77
N GLN A 35 -9.42 -15.71 -2.46
CA GLN A 35 -10.07 -16.84 -1.78
C GLN A 35 -11.60 -16.78 -1.88
N ARG A 36 -12.20 -15.60 -1.74
CA ARG A 36 -13.66 -15.42 -1.89
C ARG A 36 -14.10 -15.66 -3.33
N LEU A 37 -13.32 -15.23 -4.30
CA LEU A 37 -13.60 -15.48 -5.72
C LEU A 37 -13.53 -16.98 -6.05
N THR A 38 -12.55 -17.71 -5.53
CA THR A 38 -12.47 -19.16 -5.68
C THR A 38 -13.70 -19.86 -5.11
N ARG A 39 -14.19 -19.42 -3.93
CA ARG A 39 -15.42 -19.97 -3.34
C ARG A 39 -16.67 -19.68 -4.17
N LEU A 40 -16.78 -18.47 -4.71
CA LEU A 40 -17.86 -18.12 -5.64
C LEU A 40 -17.83 -19.02 -6.88
N ASN A 41 -16.66 -19.18 -7.51
CA ASN A 41 -16.52 -20.03 -8.69
C ASN A 41 -16.89 -21.49 -8.38
N HIS A 42 -16.47 -22.01 -7.22
CA HIS A 42 -16.87 -23.35 -6.79
C HIS A 42 -18.39 -23.46 -6.60
N ALA A 43 -19.02 -22.49 -5.93
CA ALA A 43 -20.47 -22.49 -5.73
C ALA A 43 -21.23 -22.46 -7.07
N SER A 44 -20.78 -21.65 -8.01
CA SER A 44 -21.33 -21.59 -9.37
C SER A 44 -21.16 -22.90 -10.12
N GLN A 45 -20.01 -23.57 -9.99
CA GLN A 45 -19.80 -24.90 -10.58
C GLN A 45 -20.78 -25.92 -9.98
N THR A 46 -20.94 -25.94 -8.66
CA THR A 46 -21.89 -26.84 -7.97
C THR A 46 -23.33 -26.61 -8.41
N LEU A 47 -23.75 -25.34 -8.64
CA LEU A 47 -25.07 -25.06 -9.21
C LEU A 47 -25.21 -25.61 -10.63
N SER A 48 -24.20 -25.43 -11.48
CA SER A 48 -24.18 -25.96 -12.85
C SER A 48 -24.31 -27.49 -12.87
N ASP A 49 -23.54 -28.18 -12.03
CA ASP A 49 -23.58 -29.64 -11.89
C ASP A 49 -24.95 -30.10 -11.39
N HIS A 50 -25.53 -29.39 -10.41
CA HIS A 50 -26.87 -29.65 -9.89
C HIS A 50 -27.95 -29.49 -10.98
N GLN A 51 -27.89 -28.43 -11.78
CA GLN A 51 -28.84 -28.19 -12.88
C GLN A 51 -28.73 -29.26 -13.96
N THR A 52 -27.51 -29.71 -14.28
CA THR A 52 -27.27 -30.82 -15.21
C THR A 52 -27.87 -32.12 -14.67
N HIS A 53 -27.67 -32.41 -13.38
CA HIS A 53 -28.27 -33.57 -12.73
C HIS A 53 -29.80 -33.50 -12.72
N GLN A 54 -30.37 -32.35 -12.38
CA GLN A 54 -31.82 -32.14 -12.34
C GLN A 54 -32.45 -32.35 -13.73
N LEU A 55 -31.83 -31.82 -14.79
CA LEU A 55 -32.29 -32.04 -16.16
C LEU A 55 -32.27 -33.53 -16.55
N ARG A 56 -31.21 -34.25 -16.17
CA ARG A 56 -31.10 -35.68 -16.41
C ARG A 56 -32.21 -36.46 -15.70
N VAL A 57 -32.45 -36.17 -14.42
CA VAL A 57 -33.52 -36.81 -13.63
C VAL A 57 -34.89 -36.55 -14.26
N GLN A 58 -35.19 -35.31 -14.63
CA GLN A 58 -36.46 -34.96 -15.29
C GLN A 58 -36.63 -35.67 -16.63
N THR A 59 -35.55 -35.79 -17.41
CA THR A 59 -35.55 -36.52 -18.68
C THR A 59 -35.80 -38.02 -18.45
N GLU A 60 -35.15 -38.64 -17.47
CA GLU A 60 -35.36 -40.05 -17.12
C GLU A 60 -36.80 -40.34 -16.65
N ILE A 61 -37.39 -39.44 -15.86
CA ILE A 61 -38.80 -39.50 -15.43
C ILE A 61 -39.74 -39.38 -16.64
N ALA A 62 -39.50 -38.40 -17.52
CA ALA A 62 -40.32 -38.19 -18.71
C ALA A 62 -40.30 -39.39 -19.66
N VAL A 63 -39.12 -39.96 -19.91
CA VAL A 63 -38.94 -41.17 -20.75
C VAL A 63 -39.68 -42.36 -20.13
N ARG A 64 -39.58 -42.55 -18.81
CA ARG A 64 -40.29 -43.64 -18.12
C ARG A 64 -41.81 -43.49 -18.24
N ALA A 65 -42.34 -42.28 -18.06
CA ALA A 65 -43.76 -41.99 -18.18
C ALA A 65 -44.31 -42.18 -19.60
N GLN A 66 -43.48 -41.99 -20.63
CA GLN A 66 -43.86 -42.24 -22.02
C GLN A 66 -43.85 -43.73 -22.40
N ASN A 67 -42.94 -44.52 -21.82
CA ASN A 67 -42.71 -45.91 -22.24
C ASN A 67 -43.62 -46.93 -21.55
N ALA A 68 -44.20 -46.60 -20.39
CA ALA A 68 -45.06 -47.53 -19.65
C ALA A 68 -46.04 -46.79 -18.72
N PRO A 69 -47.22 -47.38 -18.42
CA PRO A 69 -48.10 -46.85 -17.40
C PRO A 69 -47.39 -46.83 -16.04
N VAL A 70 -47.33 -45.65 -15.42
CA VAL A 70 -46.65 -45.41 -14.15
C VAL A 70 -47.65 -45.50 -13.00
N SER A 71 -47.27 -46.18 -11.91
CA SER A 71 -48.12 -46.26 -10.72
C SER A 71 -48.24 -44.89 -10.02
N ALA A 72 -49.39 -44.63 -9.39
CA ALA A 72 -49.60 -43.39 -8.63
C ALA A 72 -48.57 -43.19 -7.50
N VAL A 73 -48.05 -44.27 -6.92
CA VAL A 73 -47.00 -44.23 -5.89
C VAL A 73 -45.68 -43.73 -6.49
N LEU A 74 -45.30 -44.23 -7.67
CA LEU A 74 -44.07 -43.81 -8.33
C LEU A 74 -44.16 -42.36 -8.81
N LEU A 75 -45.32 -41.92 -9.32
CA LEU A 75 -45.56 -40.51 -9.68
C LEU A 75 -45.41 -39.56 -8.49
N ARG A 76 -45.95 -39.92 -7.32
CA ARG A 76 -45.78 -39.11 -6.10
C ARG A 76 -44.32 -39.01 -5.69
N ARG A 77 -43.59 -40.12 -5.71
CA ARG A 77 -42.14 -40.16 -5.40
C ARG A 77 -41.33 -39.29 -6.36
N ASP A 78 -41.59 -39.40 -7.66
CA ASP A 78 -40.91 -38.62 -8.69
C ASP A 78 -41.21 -37.11 -8.52
N HIS A 79 -42.45 -36.75 -8.16
CA HIS A 79 -42.84 -35.38 -7.85
C HIS A 79 -42.11 -34.82 -6.62
N GLU A 80 -42.13 -35.56 -5.50
CA GLU A 80 -41.42 -35.19 -4.27
C GLU A 80 -39.91 -34.99 -4.54
N HIS A 81 -39.30 -35.88 -5.31
CA HIS A 81 -37.89 -35.78 -5.67
C HIS A 81 -37.58 -34.52 -6.51
N ILE A 82 -38.44 -34.19 -7.49
CA ILE A 82 -38.28 -32.94 -8.27
C ILE A 82 -38.42 -31.71 -7.37
N GLU A 83 -39.35 -31.71 -6.41
CA GLU A 83 -39.48 -30.62 -5.45
C GLU A 83 -38.23 -30.47 -4.57
N GLU A 84 -37.66 -31.58 -4.10
CA GLU A 84 -36.42 -31.56 -3.33
C GLU A 84 -35.25 -30.97 -4.12
N LEU A 85 -35.12 -31.35 -5.40
CA LEU A 85 -34.12 -30.78 -6.31
C LEU A 85 -34.31 -29.28 -6.51
N ALA A 86 -35.55 -28.81 -6.66
CA ALA A 86 -35.85 -27.39 -6.79
C ALA A 86 -35.55 -26.61 -5.49
N ARG A 87 -35.86 -27.19 -4.32
CA ARG A 87 -35.50 -26.60 -3.01
C ARG A 87 -33.99 -26.54 -2.82
N HIS A 88 -33.26 -27.54 -3.29
CA HIS A 88 -31.79 -27.55 -3.26
C HIS A 88 -31.20 -26.47 -4.19
N GLU A 89 -31.70 -26.36 -5.42
CA GLU A 89 -31.27 -25.33 -6.38
C GLU A 89 -31.46 -23.92 -5.80
N LYS A 90 -32.61 -23.66 -5.15
CA LYS A 90 -32.86 -22.38 -4.48
C LYS A 90 -31.80 -22.07 -3.42
N ARG A 91 -31.45 -23.04 -2.56
CA ARG A 91 -30.41 -22.88 -1.54
C ARG A 91 -29.04 -22.59 -2.15
N LEU A 92 -28.70 -23.23 -3.26
CA LEU A 92 -27.45 -22.97 -3.98
C LEU A 92 -27.41 -21.54 -4.56
N LYS A 93 -28.51 -21.08 -5.17
CA LYS A 93 -28.65 -19.70 -5.68
C LYS A 93 -28.51 -18.66 -4.57
N ASP A 94 -29.17 -18.89 -3.43
CA ASP A 94 -29.06 -18.03 -2.25
C ASP A 94 -27.60 -17.98 -1.72
N GLY A 95 -26.91 -19.13 -1.72
CA GLY A 95 -25.50 -19.24 -1.36
C GLY A 95 -24.57 -18.47 -2.30
N ILE A 96 -24.82 -18.53 -3.62
CA ILE A 96 -24.07 -17.76 -4.63
C ILE A 96 -24.28 -16.26 -4.42
N ALA A 97 -25.52 -15.81 -4.23
CA ALA A 97 -25.80 -14.41 -3.98
C ALA A 97 -25.08 -13.88 -2.72
N GLN A 98 -24.92 -14.71 -1.69
CA GLN A 98 -24.12 -14.35 -0.52
C GLN A 98 -22.61 -14.32 -0.83
N ALA A 99 -22.10 -15.28 -1.60
CA ALA A 99 -20.70 -15.32 -2.00
C ALA A 99 -20.32 -14.12 -2.90
N GLU A 100 -21.21 -13.67 -3.78
CA GLU A 100 -21.02 -12.46 -4.59
C GLU A 100 -20.86 -11.21 -3.71
N ARG A 101 -21.73 -11.04 -2.70
CA ARG A 101 -21.62 -9.93 -1.74
C ARG A 101 -20.31 -9.96 -0.96
N ASP A 102 -19.86 -11.16 -0.58
CA ASP A 102 -18.60 -11.34 0.13
C ASP A 102 -17.39 -10.97 -0.75
N VAL A 103 -17.41 -11.35 -2.03
CA VAL A 103 -16.39 -10.95 -3.02
C VAL A 103 -16.37 -9.44 -3.19
N GLU A 104 -17.53 -8.81 -3.34
CA GLU A 104 -17.62 -7.36 -3.51
C GLU A 104 -17.07 -6.61 -2.28
N LYS A 105 -17.44 -7.03 -1.06
CA LYS A 105 -16.87 -6.48 0.18
C LYS A 105 -15.35 -6.64 0.24
N ALA A 106 -14.83 -7.81 -0.13
CA ALA A 106 -13.39 -8.05 -0.13
C ALA A 106 -12.65 -7.18 -1.17
N ARG A 107 -13.25 -6.97 -2.36
CA ARG A 107 -12.72 -6.07 -3.39
C ARG A 107 -12.71 -4.62 -2.94
N GLN A 108 -13.78 -4.16 -2.30
CA GLN A 108 -13.85 -2.81 -1.73
C GLN A 108 -12.77 -2.59 -0.66
N LEU A 109 -12.56 -3.58 0.22
CA LEU A 109 -11.47 -3.55 1.20
C LEU A 109 -10.10 -3.46 0.52
N ALA A 110 -9.82 -4.32 -0.47
CA ALA A 110 -8.56 -4.29 -1.21
C ALA A 110 -8.34 -2.93 -1.91
N ALA A 111 -9.39 -2.34 -2.50
CA ALA A 111 -9.33 -1.02 -3.12
C ALA A 111 -9.05 0.10 -2.09
N ALA A 112 -9.70 0.06 -0.93
CA ALA A 112 -9.45 1.01 0.16
C ALA A 112 -8.01 0.90 0.67
N THR A 113 -7.51 -0.32 0.89
CA THR A 113 -6.14 -0.56 1.33
C THR A 113 -5.11 -0.12 0.28
N ARG A 114 -5.40 -0.30 -1.02
CA ARG A 114 -4.56 0.23 -2.11
C ARG A 114 -4.45 1.76 -2.07
N ARG A 115 -5.57 2.47 -1.87
CA ARG A 115 -5.57 3.93 -1.74
C ARG A 115 -4.76 4.38 -0.52
N LEU A 116 -4.90 3.67 0.60
CA LEU A 116 -4.13 3.92 1.81
C LEU A 116 -2.62 3.72 1.59
N LEU A 117 -2.23 2.65 0.89
CA LEU A 117 -0.83 2.41 0.52
C LEU A 117 -0.27 3.58 -0.31
N MET A 118 -0.98 4.02 -1.34
CA MET A 118 -0.55 5.16 -2.17
C MET A 118 -0.30 6.43 -1.33
N GLN A 119 -1.16 6.71 -0.34
CA GLN A 119 -0.96 7.83 0.57
C GLN A 119 0.29 7.67 1.44
N TYR A 120 0.57 6.46 1.93
CA TYR A 120 1.76 6.21 2.73
C TYR A 120 3.04 6.29 1.91
N GLU A 121 3.05 5.77 0.68
CA GLU A 121 4.19 5.87 -0.23
C GLU A 121 4.47 7.32 -0.64
N GLN A 122 3.41 8.11 -0.87
CA GLN A 122 3.57 9.55 -1.12
C GLN A 122 4.18 10.27 0.08
N ARG A 123 3.73 9.97 1.30
CA ARG A 123 4.28 10.55 2.54
C ARG A 123 5.71 10.08 2.82
N GLU A 124 6.05 8.85 2.46
CA GLU A 124 7.41 8.32 2.52
C GLU A 124 8.33 9.11 1.58
N LYS A 125 7.89 9.33 0.33
CA LYS A 125 8.62 10.16 -0.64
C LYS A 125 8.83 11.58 -0.10
N GLN A 126 7.79 12.24 0.37
CA GLN A 126 7.88 13.58 0.95
C GLN A 126 8.87 13.66 2.13
N ALA A 127 8.92 12.62 2.98
CA ALA A 127 9.87 12.57 4.08
C ALA A 127 11.33 12.42 3.59
N ARG A 128 11.55 11.66 2.51
CA ARG A 128 12.89 11.55 1.88
C ARG A 128 13.32 12.87 1.26
N ASP A 129 12.44 13.51 0.50
CA ASP A 129 12.71 14.82 -0.12
C ASP A 129 13.02 15.88 0.96
N LEU A 130 12.31 15.83 2.09
CA LEU A 130 12.58 16.70 3.24
C LEU A 130 13.95 16.44 3.87
N LEU A 131 14.32 15.16 4.06
CA LEU A 131 15.63 14.80 4.60
C LEU A 131 16.76 15.29 3.69
N GLU A 132 16.61 15.13 2.37
CA GLU A 132 17.57 15.62 1.39
C GLU A 132 17.74 17.14 1.50
N ARG A 133 16.64 17.90 1.55
CA ARG A 133 16.68 19.36 1.74
C ARG A 133 17.39 19.76 3.02
N VAL A 134 17.07 19.12 4.16
CA VAL A 134 17.69 19.43 5.46
C VAL A 134 19.20 19.15 5.44
N LEU A 135 19.64 18.07 4.79
CA LEU A 135 21.06 17.75 4.66
C LEU A 135 21.78 18.77 3.76
N THR A 136 21.16 19.19 2.66
CA THR A 136 21.71 20.20 1.77
C THR A 136 21.81 21.57 2.46
N GLU A 137 20.76 21.99 3.17
CA GLU A 137 20.76 23.23 3.97
C GLU A 137 21.83 23.22 5.07
N GLN A 138 22.07 22.07 5.69
CA GLN A 138 23.12 21.95 6.70
C GLN A 138 24.51 22.07 6.08
N ARG A 139 24.75 21.46 4.90
CA ARG A 139 26.01 21.56 4.18
C ARG A 139 26.28 23.00 3.74
N THR A 140 25.31 23.66 3.12
CA THR A 140 25.48 25.05 2.67
C THR A 140 25.69 26.00 3.84
N ALA A 141 25.01 25.80 4.97
CA ALA A 141 25.24 26.59 6.18
C ALA A 141 26.63 26.35 6.79
N GLN A 142 27.20 25.14 6.63
CA GLN A 142 28.55 24.84 7.08
C GLN A 142 29.59 25.48 6.14
N GLU A 143 29.42 25.36 4.82
CA GLU A 143 30.27 26.00 3.82
C GLU A 143 30.32 27.53 4.01
N GLN A 144 29.17 28.18 4.23
CA GLN A 144 29.11 29.62 4.51
C GLN A 144 29.85 30.03 5.79
N ARG A 145 29.84 29.19 6.82
CA ARG A 145 30.60 29.44 8.06
C ARG A 145 32.09 29.29 7.81
N GLU A 146 32.50 28.24 7.10
CA GLU A 146 33.90 28.03 6.73
C GLU A 146 34.44 29.19 5.86
N GLU A 147 33.64 29.70 4.91
CA GLU A 147 33.98 30.90 4.12
C GLU A 147 34.13 32.16 4.98
N GLN A 148 33.23 32.36 5.96
CA GLN A 148 33.30 33.48 6.91
C GLN A 148 34.56 33.41 7.77
N ASP A 149 34.88 32.22 8.31
CA ASP A 149 36.07 31.99 9.13
C ASP A 149 37.36 32.26 8.34
N ILE A 150 37.42 31.82 7.07
CA ILE A 150 38.57 32.09 6.17
C ILE A 150 38.72 33.60 5.92
N ALA A 151 37.61 34.31 5.66
CA ALA A 151 37.63 35.76 5.44
C ALA A 151 38.09 36.51 6.70
N GLU A 152 37.64 36.10 7.88
CA GLU A 152 38.06 36.68 9.16
C GLU A 152 39.55 36.47 9.42
N ILE A 153 40.06 35.26 9.21
CA ILE A 153 41.49 34.94 9.34
C ILE A 153 42.33 35.78 8.35
N ALA A 154 41.86 35.95 7.12
CA ALA A 154 42.55 36.78 6.12
C ALA A 154 42.63 38.25 6.57
N MET A 155 41.55 38.81 7.11
CA MET A 155 41.53 40.17 7.67
C MET A 155 42.45 40.31 8.89
N MET A 156 42.47 39.33 9.79
CA MET A 156 43.39 39.30 10.93
C MET A 156 44.85 39.28 10.49
N ARG A 157 45.20 38.49 9.47
CA ARG A 157 46.57 38.47 8.91
C ARG A 157 46.95 39.81 8.30
N GLN A 158 46.05 40.44 7.55
CA GLN A 158 46.32 41.75 6.94
C GLN A 158 46.47 42.87 7.99
N SER A 159 45.63 42.89 9.02
CA SER A 159 45.74 43.85 10.12
C SER A 159 47.04 43.67 10.91
N ASN A 160 47.42 42.43 11.23
CA ASN A 160 48.71 42.13 11.86
C ASN A 160 49.90 42.53 10.98
N ALA A 161 49.86 42.27 9.67
CA ALA A 161 50.90 42.69 8.72
C ALA A 161 50.99 44.22 8.55
N ARG A 162 49.89 44.94 8.77
CA ARG A 162 49.86 46.41 8.78
C ARG A 162 50.46 46.97 10.07
N LEU A 163 50.12 46.37 11.22
CA LEU A 163 50.67 46.74 12.52
C LEU A 163 52.19 46.52 12.60
N THR A 164 52.71 45.39 12.10
CA THR A 164 54.16 45.15 12.04
C THR A 164 54.89 46.15 11.15
N ARG A 165 54.33 46.51 9.99
CA ARG A 165 54.87 47.57 9.12
C ARG A 165 54.88 48.94 9.79
N LEU A 166 53.82 49.31 10.51
CA LEU A 166 53.76 50.56 11.28
C LEU A 166 54.78 50.58 12.41
N ARG A 167 54.97 49.45 13.10
CA ARG A 167 55.97 49.30 14.17
C ARG A 167 57.40 49.43 13.64
N GLN A 168 57.70 48.82 12.49
CA GLN A 168 59.00 48.94 11.81
C GLN A 168 59.30 50.39 11.38
N ARG A 169 58.31 51.12 10.84
CA ARG A 169 58.45 52.56 10.52
C ARG A 169 58.64 53.44 11.76
N GLY A 170 58.00 53.11 12.88
CA GLY A 170 58.19 53.82 14.15
C GLY A 170 59.57 53.60 14.76
N THR A 171 60.16 52.41 14.58
CA THR A 171 61.52 52.10 15.07
C THR A 171 62.62 52.68 14.18
N THR A 172 62.41 52.82 12.86
CA THR A 172 63.40 53.47 11.98
C THR A 172 63.40 54.99 12.11
N SER A 173 62.35 55.59 12.69
CA SER A 173 62.26 57.05 12.91
C SER A 173 63.11 57.58 14.09
N ARG A 174 63.75 56.72 14.90
CA ARG A 174 64.59 57.15 16.04
C ARG A 174 66.10 57.12 15.78
N PHE A 175 66.54 56.74 14.57
CA PHE A 175 67.97 56.71 14.20
C PHE A 175 68.24 57.46 12.89
N SER A 176 67.70 58.67 12.76
CA SER A 176 68.01 59.57 11.63
C SER A 176 67.92 61.03 12.08
N VAL A 177 68.94 61.47 12.83
CA VAL A 177 69.30 62.88 13.07
C VAL A 177 70.83 62.90 12.91
N PRO A 178 71.39 63.89 12.18
CA PRO A 178 72.52 63.72 11.24
C PRO A 178 73.85 63.28 11.84
#